data_AF-A0A7R9LSB5-F1
#
_entry.id   AF-A0A7R9LSB5-F1
#
_cell.length_a   1.000
_cell.length_b   1.000
_cell.length_c   1.000
_cell.angle_alpha   90.00
_cell.angle_beta   90.00
_cell.angle_gamma   90.00
#
_symmetry.space_group_name_H-M   'P 1'
#
loop_
_entity.id
_entity.type
_entity.pdbx_description
1 polymer ?
#
loop_
_entity_poly.entity_id
_entity_poly.type
_entity_poly.pdbx_seq_one_letter_code
_entity_poly.pdbx_strand_id
1 'polypeptide(L)'
;MNGNWNDYKTSLFLPKKAIERQLRPIYGARLAVSSRTDSGVHAIVNTAHVDLTHPYVNTVYKPAFITQSVNAYLSRNDHEIRH
;
A
#
# COMPACT_ATOMS: atom_id res chain seq x y z
N MET A 1 -6.61 -5.54 -29.62
CA MET A 1 -7.02 -5.65 -28.20
C MET A 1 -6.28 -4.57 -27.42
N ASN A 2 -6.90 -3.43 -27.17
CA ASN A 2 -6.26 -2.31 -26.46
C ASN A 2 -6.64 -2.41 -24.98
N GLY A 3 -5.87 -3.16 -24.20
CA GLY A 3 -6.01 -3.20 -22.75
C GLY A 3 -5.52 -1.87 -22.16
N ASN A 4 -6.44 -1.07 -21.63
CA ASN A 4 -6.11 0.07 -20.80
C ASN A 4 -5.51 -0.46 -19.49
N TRP A 5 -4.19 -0.30 -19.32
CA TRP A 5 -3.45 -0.86 -18.18
C TRP A 5 -3.74 -0.18 -16.84
N ASN A 6 -4.65 0.79 -16.80
CA ASN A 6 -4.91 1.64 -15.64
C ASN A 6 -6.00 1.13 -14.68
N ASP A 7 -6.74 0.08 -15.04
CA ASP A 7 -7.94 -0.34 -14.27
C ASP A 7 -7.74 -1.58 -13.38
N TYR A 8 -6.54 -2.17 -13.34
CA TYR A 8 -6.29 -3.33 -12.49
C TYR A 8 -5.97 -2.90 -11.05
N LYS A 9 -6.92 -3.10 -10.13
CA LYS A 9 -6.68 -3.03 -8.67
C LYS A 9 -5.77 -4.19 -8.23
N THR A 10 -4.51 -4.14 -8.62
CA THR A 10 -3.51 -5.15 -8.25
C THR A 10 -3.25 -5.11 -6.74
N SER A 11 -2.82 -6.23 -6.16
CA SER A 11 -2.46 -6.33 -4.73
C SER A 11 -1.39 -5.33 -4.29
N LEU A 12 -0.60 -4.79 -5.23
CA LEU A 12 0.39 -3.75 -4.99
C LEU A 12 -0.20 -2.33 -5.07
N PHE A 13 -1.19 -2.11 -5.95
CA PHE A 13 -1.69 -0.78 -6.27
C PHE A 13 -2.37 -0.11 -5.08
N LEU A 14 -3.22 -0.84 -4.37
CA LEU A 14 -4.03 -0.27 -3.28
C LEU A 14 -3.18 0.12 -2.06
N PRO A 15 -2.25 -0.73 -1.56
CA PRO A 15 -1.36 -0.32 -0.47
C PRO A 15 -0.43 0.83 -0.87
N LYS A 16 0.11 0.82 -2.10
CA LYS A 16 0.95 1.93 -2.60
C LYS A 16 0.17 3.25 -2.62
N LYS A 17 -1.07 3.22 -3.15
CA LYS A 17 -1.95 4.40 -3.19
C LYS A 17 -2.34 4.89 -1.80
N ALA A 18 -2.57 3.97 -0.86
CA ALA A 18 -2.83 4.29 0.54
C ALA A 18 -1.64 5.06 1.15
N ILE A 19 -0.44 4.52 0.99
CA ILE A 19 0.81 5.09 1.50
C ILE A 19 1.07 6.48 0.90
N GLU A 20 0.93 6.63 -0.43
CA GLU A 20 1.14 7.91 -1.09
C GLU A 20 0.14 8.98 -0.65
N ARG A 21 -1.12 8.61 -0.44
CA ARG A 21 -2.17 9.55 -0.02
C ARG A 21 -2.10 9.91 1.46
N GLN A 22 -1.82 8.95 2.32
CA GLN A 22 -1.84 9.15 3.77
C GLN A 22 -0.51 9.66 4.31
N LEU A 23 0.62 9.14 3.82
CA LEU A 23 1.94 9.45 4.36
C LEU A 23 2.67 10.52 3.55
N ARG A 24 2.36 10.67 2.26
CA ARG A 24 2.93 11.70 1.36
C ARG A 24 4.48 11.82 1.45
N PRO A 25 5.22 10.70 1.27
CA PRO A 25 6.69 10.71 1.32
C PRO A 25 7.30 11.56 0.20
N ILE A 26 8.48 12.15 0.44
CA ILE A 26 9.11 13.13 -0.47
C ILE A 26 9.33 12.56 -1.88
N TYR A 27 9.84 11.34 -1.98
CA TYR A 27 10.22 10.71 -3.24
C TYR A 27 9.18 9.70 -3.77
N GLY A 28 7.96 9.72 -3.20
CA GLY A 28 6.99 8.65 -3.40
C GLY A 28 7.33 7.38 -2.62
N ALA A 29 6.50 6.35 -2.78
CA ALA A 29 6.65 5.08 -2.07
C ALA A 29 7.12 3.98 -3.01
N ARG A 30 8.16 3.25 -2.62
CA ARG A 30 8.61 2.04 -3.32
C ARG A 30 8.18 0.83 -2.52
N LEU A 31 7.27 0.03 -3.09
CA LEU A 31 6.67 -1.13 -2.43
C LEU A 31 7.12 -2.41 -3.15
N ALA A 32 7.61 -3.38 -2.40
CA ALA A 32 7.95 -4.72 -2.87
C ALA A 32 7.16 -5.76 -2.07
N VAL A 33 6.30 -6.52 -2.73
CA VAL A 33 5.51 -7.59 -2.10
C VAL A 33 6.28 -8.92 -2.16
N SER A 34 6.15 -9.75 -1.13
CA SER A 34 6.77 -11.08 -1.12
C SER A 34 6.15 -12.04 -2.14
N SER A 35 4.90 -11.79 -2.52
CA SER A 35 4.19 -12.58 -3.52
C SER A 35 3.24 -11.73 -4.37
N ARG A 36 3.18 -12.04 -5.67
CA ARG A 36 2.15 -11.51 -6.58
C ARG A 36 0.97 -12.47 -6.52
N THR A 37 -0.17 -11.95 -6.11
CA THR A 37 -1.45 -12.68 -6.16
C THR A 37 -2.17 -12.38 -7.47
N ASP A 38 -2.83 -13.40 -8.04
CA ASP A 38 -3.72 -13.20 -9.18
C ASP A 38 -5.04 -12.54 -8.74
N SER A 39 -5.83 -12.07 -9.69
CA SER A 39 -7.12 -11.44 -9.41
C SER A 39 -8.07 -12.45 -8.76
N GLY A 40 -8.76 -12.04 -7.69
CA GLY A 40 -9.69 -12.91 -6.95
C GLY A 40 -9.03 -13.86 -5.94
N VAL A 41 -7.70 -13.84 -5.79
CA VAL A 41 -7.01 -14.59 -4.74
C VAL A 41 -6.92 -13.77 -3.47
N HIS A 42 -7.47 -14.30 -2.37
CA HIS A 42 -7.30 -13.73 -1.04
C HIS A 42 -5.99 -14.23 -0.44
N ALA A 43 -5.01 -13.34 -0.22
CA ALA A 43 -3.85 -13.66 0.60
C ALA A 43 -4.21 -13.44 2.07
N ILE A 44 -4.29 -14.52 2.85
CA ILE A 44 -4.55 -14.44 4.30
C ILE A 44 -3.42 -13.66 4.99
N VAL A 45 -2.18 -13.91 4.58
CA VAL A 45 -0.99 -13.17 5.02
C VAL A 45 -0.12 -12.91 3.80
N ASN A 46 0.13 -11.64 3.50
CA ASN A 46 1.15 -11.22 2.53
C ASN A 46 2.08 -10.23 3.23
N THR A 47 3.37 -10.30 2.92
CA THR A 47 4.36 -9.38 3.48
C THR A 47 4.76 -8.40 2.38
N ALA A 48 4.90 -7.13 2.74
CA ALA A 48 5.41 -6.11 1.83
C ALA A 48 6.51 -5.30 2.53
N HIS A 49 7.58 -5.05 1.80
CA HIS A 49 8.62 -4.10 2.16
C HIS A 49 8.32 -2.76 1.51
N VAL A 50 8.53 -1.66 2.24
CA VAL A 50 8.34 -0.31 1.72
C VAL A 50 9.50 0.60 2.12
N ASP A 51 10.02 1.32 1.13
CA ASP A 51 10.97 2.41 1.34
C ASP A 51 10.21 3.74 1.41
N LEU A 52 10.42 4.49 2.49
CA LEU A 52 9.78 5.78 2.74
C LEU A 52 10.79 6.81 3.23
N THR A 53 10.76 8.00 2.63
CA THR A 53 11.46 9.18 3.15
C THR A 53 10.43 10.15 3.74
N HIS A 54 10.62 10.50 5.01
CA HIS A 54 9.72 11.40 5.72
C HIS A 54 9.88 12.84 5.19
N PRO A 55 8.78 13.63 5.06
CA PRO A 55 8.84 15.02 4.59
C PRO A 55 9.60 15.96 5.51
N TYR A 56 9.66 15.63 6.80
CA TYR A 56 10.41 16.40 7.79
C TYR A 56 11.81 15.80 7.99
N VAL A 57 12.83 16.65 8.04
CA VAL A 57 14.23 16.24 8.23
C VAL A 57 14.40 15.57 9.60
N ASN A 58 15.26 14.55 9.67
CA ASN A 58 15.60 13.80 10.89
C ASN A 58 14.40 13.14 11.61
N THR A 59 13.36 12.79 10.85
CA THR A 59 12.20 12.09 11.40
C THR A 59 11.95 10.79 10.63
N VAL A 60 11.37 9.82 11.31
CA VAL A 60 11.06 8.50 10.76
C VAL A 60 9.60 8.17 11.02
N TYR A 61 8.98 7.44 10.11
CA TYR A 61 7.64 6.93 10.33
C TYR A 61 7.68 5.83 11.40
N LYS A 62 6.78 5.93 12.39
CA LYS A 62 6.56 4.83 13.34
C LYS A 62 5.81 3.70 12.63
N PRO A 63 6.25 2.42 12.73
CA PRO A 63 5.57 1.31 12.06
C PRO A 63 4.06 1.24 12.36
N ALA A 64 3.66 1.42 13.62
CA ALA A 64 2.25 1.42 14.02
C ALA A 64 1.42 2.50 13.31
N PHE A 65 2.01 3.68 13.07
CA PHE A 65 1.34 4.78 12.36
C PHE A 65 1.16 4.46 10.88
N ILE A 66 2.15 3.83 10.24
CA ILE A 66 2.05 3.35 8.85
C ILE A 66 0.90 2.35 8.75
N THR A 67 0.89 1.33 9.61
CA THR A 67 -0.14 0.28 9.60
C THR A 67 -1.54 0.85 9.81
N GLN A 68 -1.74 1.70 10.83
CA GLN A 68 -3.05 2.32 11.06
C GLN A 68 -3.51 3.18 9.89
N SER A 69 -2.61 3.98 9.30
CA SER A 69 -2.96 4.87 8.19
C SER A 69 -3.37 4.08 6.94
N VAL A 70 -2.61 3.03 6.61
CA VAL A 70 -2.91 2.14 5.48
C VAL A 70 -4.21 1.39 5.72
N ASN A 71 -4.42 0.83 6.92
CA ASN A 71 -5.64 0.10 7.24
C ASN A 71 -6.88 1.00 7.22
N ALA A 72 -6.78 2.23 7.73
CA ALA A 72 -7.86 3.21 7.68
C ALA A 72 -8.23 3.55 6.22
N TYR A 73 -7.24 3.70 5.34
CA TYR A 73 -7.52 3.92 3.92
C TYR A 73 -8.19 2.71 3.27
N LEU A 74 -7.65 1.50 3.47
CA LEU A 74 -8.20 0.28 2.88
C LEU A 74 -9.64 0.02 3.36
N SER A 75 -9.91 0.20 4.66
CA SER A 75 -11.26 0.05 5.23
C SER A 75 -12.26 1.04 4.63
N ARG A 76 -11.84 2.29 4.38
CA ARG A 76 -12.68 3.32 3.72
C ARG A 76 -12.95 3.04 2.24
N ASN A 77 -12.21 2.13 1.62
CA ASN A 77 -12.37 1.76 0.21
C ASN A 77 -12.95 0.34 0.08
N ASP A 78 -13.64 -0.15 1.11
CA ASP A 78 -14.32 -1.46 1.16
C ASP A 78 -13.37 -2.65 0.92
N HIS A 79 -12.10 -2.53 1.33
CA HIS A 79 -11.17 -3.64 1.33
C HIS A 79 -11.20 -4.37 2.67
N GLU A 80 -11.44 -5.68 2.63
CA GLU A 80 -11.44 -6.54 3.81
C GLU A 80 -10.04 -6.62 4.41
N ILE A 81 -9.92 -6.28 5.69
CA ILE A 81 -8.69 -6.44 6.49
C ILE A 81 -9.03 -7.38 7.63
N ARG A 82 -8.33 -8.51 7.72
CA ARG A 82 -8.42 -9.42 8.87
C ARG A 82 -7.18 -9.20 9.74
N HIS A 83 -7.41 -9.02 11.05
CA HIS A 83 -6.39 -8.85 12.07
C HIS A 83 -6.01 -10.18 12.70
#